data_AF-A0A9D6L0L8-F1
#
_entry.id   AF-A0A9D6L0L8-F1
#
_cell.length_a   1.000
_cell.length_b   1.000
_cell.length_c   1.000
_cell.angle_alpha   90.00
_cell.angle_beta   90.00
_cell.angle_gamma   90.00
#
_symmetry.space_group_name_H-M   'P 1'
#
loop_
_entity.id
_entity.type
_entity.pdbx_description
1 polymer ?
#
loop_
_entity_poly.entity_id
_entity_poly.type
_entity_poly.pdbx_seq_one_letter_code
_entity_poly.pdbx_strand_id
1 'polypeptide(L)' 'MSERLTHLDESGKARMVDVSGKAATTREAVAEGRVRMSRGAFDLARAGSTPKGDIRAVAEIAGVMAGKR' A
#
# COMPACT_ATOMS: atom_id res chain seq x y z
N MET A 1 14.73 -0.21 25.89
CA MET A 1 14.52 -0.24 24.43
C MET A 1 14.71 1.20 23.95
N SER A 2 15.82 1.50 23.27
CA SER A 2 16.11 2.88 22.87
C SER A 2 15.08 3.38 21.86
N GLU A 3 14.45 4.52 22.13
CA GLU A 3 13.50 5.23 21.25
C GLU A 3 14.18 5.89 20.03
N ARG A 4 15.15 5.20 19.41
CA ARG A 4 15.87 5.73 18.25
C ARG A 4 15.22 5.21 16.97
N LEU A 5 14.80 6.13 16.10
CA LEU A 5 14.27 5.79 14.78
C LEU A 5 15.36 5.08 13.95
N THR A 6 15.08 3.86 13.48
CA THR A 6 16.10 3.05 12.78
C THR A 6 16.37 3.52 11.35
N HIS A 7 15.38 4.13 10.70
CA HIS A 7 15.44 4.61 9.32
C HIS A 7 16.07 6.01 9.18
N LEU A 8 16.50 6.62 10.29
CA LEU A 8 17.21 7.89 10.28
C LEU A 8 18.66 7.71 10.77
N ASP A 9 19.57 8.52 10.25
CA ASP A 9 20.93 8.65 10.78
C ASP A 9 20.98 9.65 11.95
N GLU A 10 22.19 9.88 12.50
CA GLU A 10 22.41 10.78 13.64
C GLU A 10 22.17 12.25 13.32
N SER A 11 22.16 12.61 12.03
CA SER A 11 21.79 13.95 11.53
C SER A 11 20.30 14.07 11.16
N GLY A 12 19.51 13.00 11.34
CA GLY A 12 18.09 12.95 10.99
C GLY A 12 17.82 12.71 9.51
N LYS A 13 18.84 12.37 8.70
CA LYS A 13 18.66 12.03 7.28
C LYS A 13 18.19 10.60 7.12
N ALA A 14 17.34 10.36 6.13
CA ALA A 14 16.86 9.02 5.81
C ALA A 14 18.02 8.10 5.39
N ARG A 15 18.02 6.88 5.92
CA ARG A 15 18.97 5.82 5.55
C ARG A 15 18.29 4.47 5.47
N MET A 16 18.80 3.59 4.63
CA MET A 16 18.39 2.19 4.60
C MET A 16 19.06 1.44 5.77
N VAL A 17 18.28 0.68 6.53
CA VAL A 17 18.80 -0.15 7.61
C VAL A 17 19.46 -1.39 7.01
N ASP A 18 20.70 -1.67 7.39
CA ASP A 18 21.33 -2.95 7.05
C ASP A 18 20.62 -4.10 7.77
N VAL A 19 20.13 -5.06 6.99
CA VAL A 19 19.42 -6.25 7.45
C VAL A 19 20.12 -7.55 7.07
N SER A 20 21.34 -7.47 6.52
CA SER A 20 22.11 -8.63 6.00
C SER A 20 22.34 -9.73 7.04
N GLY A 21 22.54 -9.37 8.30
CA GLY A 21 22.74 -10.32 9.40
C GLY A 21 21.46 -10.98 9.95
N LYS A 22 20.27 -10.63 9.44
CA LYS A 22 19.00 -11.19 9.93
C LYS A 22 18.69 -12.51 9.22
N ALA A 23 18.24 -13.51 9.99
CA ALA A 23 17.80 -14.78 9.42
C ALA A 23 16.53 -14.60 8.55
N ALA A 24 16.54 -15.22 7.37
CA ALA A 24 15.38 -15.27 6.49
C ALA A 24 14.25 -16.08 7.17
N THR A 25 13.05 -15.52 7.17
CA THR A 25 11.85 -16.06 7.83
C THR A 25 10.64 -15.73 6.97
N THR A 26 9.63 -16.60 6.94
CA THR A 26 8.35 -16.28 6.31
C THR A 26 7.65 -15.18 7.09
N ARG A 27 7.19 -14.14 6.38
CA ARG A 27 6.53 -12.97 6.96
C ARG A 27 5.31 -12.62 6.14
N GLU A 28 4.26 -12.16 6.83
CA GLU A 28 3.02 -11.69 6.24
C GLU A 28 2.67 -10.32 6.81
N ALA A 29 2.05 -9.47 5.99
CA ALA A 29 1.55 -8.17 6.40
C ALA A 29 0.17 -7.93 5.75
N VAL A 30 -0.76 -7.38 6.53
CA VAL A 30 -2.10 -7.00 6.08
C VAL A 30 -2.25 -5.49 6.25
N ALA A 31 -2.76 -4.82 5.22
CA ALA A 31 -3.06 -3.40 5.24
C ALA A 31 -4.44 -3.13 4.62
N GLU A 32 -5.10 -2.07 5.07
CA GLU A 32 -6.38 -1.61 4.54
C GLU A 32 -6.36 -0.13 4.19
N GLY A 33 -7.24 0.27 3.28
CA GLY A 33 -7.45 1.65 2.87
C GLY A 33 -8.86 1.86 2.38
N ARG A 34 -9.30 3.12 2.30
CA ARG A 34 -10.64 3.46 1.80
C ARG A 34 -10.59 4.68 0.90
N VAL A 35 -11.44 4.67 -0.13
CA VAL A 35 -11.70 5.82 -1.00
C VAL A 35 -13.07 6.37 -0.65
N ARG A 36 -13.12 7.63 -0.18
CA ARG A 36 -14.39 8.34 0.04
C ARG A 36 -14.83 8.98 -1.27
N MET A 37 -16.10 8.79 -1.62
CA MET A 37 -16.71 9.35 -2.83
C MET A 37 -18.18 9.67 -2.60
N SER A 38 -18.81 10.37 -3.56
CA SER A 38 -20.25 10.62 -3.52
C SER A 38 -21.05 9.34 -3.69
N ARG A 39 -22.30 9.34 -3.20
CA ARG A 39 -23.20 8.18 -3.32
C ARG A 39 -23.46 7.79 -4.78
N GLY A 40 -23.69 8.76 -5.66
CA GLY A 40 -23.89 8.49 -7.10
C GLY A 40 -22.67 7.84 -7.77
N ALA A 41 -21.45 8.26 -7.42
CA ALA A 41 -20.24 7.63 -7.94
C ALA A 41 -20.09 6.18 -7.43
N PHE A 42 -20.39 5.94 -6.16
CA PHE A 42 -20.39 4.60 -5.58
C PHE A 42 -21.41 3.68 -6.26
N ASP A 43 -22.63 4.16 -6.49
CA ASP A 43 -23.69 3.37 -7.12
C ASP A 43 -23.32 3.00 -8.57
N LEU A 44 -22.76 3.94 -9.34
CA LEU A 44 -22.26 3.68 -10.69
C LEU A 44 -21.09 2.68 -10.70
N ALA A 45 -20.13 2.85 -9.80
CA ALA A 45 -18.99 1.95 -9.67
C ALA A 45 -19.43 0.53 -9.30
N ARG A 46 -20.38 0.41 -8.37
CA ARG A 46 -20.95 -0.86 -7.94
C ARG A 46 -21.76 -1.55 -9.04
N ALA A 47 -22.49 -0.80 -9.85
CA ALA A 47 -23.27 -1.34 -10.97
C ALA A 47 -22.41 -1.73 -12.18
N GLY A 48 -21.11 -1.41 -12.19
CA GLY A 48 -20.23 -1.61 -13.35
C GLY A 48 -20.57 -0.71 -14.54
N SER A 49 -21.50 0.23 -14.37
CA SER A 49 -22.02 1.11 -15.42
C SER A 49 -21.30 2.44 -15.41
N THR A 50 -19.98 2.42 -15.63
CA THR A 50 -19.15 3.63 -15.69
C THR A 50 -18.61 3.87 -17.09
N PRO A 51 -18.45 5.13 -17.54
CA PRO A 51 -17.82 5.43 -18.84
C PRO A 51 -16.37 4.93 -18.96
N LYS A 52 -15.74 4.55 -17.84
CA LYS A 52 -14.35 4.11 -17.75
C LYS A 52 -14.21 2.59 -17.68
N GLY A 53 -15.31 1.84 -17.76
CA GLY A 53 -15.34 0.39 -17.62
C GLY A 53 -15.37 -0.09 -16.17
N ASP A 54 -14.86 -1.30 -15.92
CA ASP A 54 -14.85 -1.95 -14.61
C ASP A 54 -13.75 -1.36 -13.71
N ILE A 55 -14.16 -0.51 -12.77
CA ILE A 55 -13.26 0.16 -11.83
C ILE A 55 -12.64 -0.84 -10.84
N ARG A 56 -13.37 -1.89 -10.42
CA ARG A 56 -12.89 -2.82 -9.40
C ARG A 56 -11.80 -3.72 -9.96
N ALA A 57 -12.02 -4.28 -11.15
CA ALA A 57 -11.02 -5.13 -11.80
C ALA A 57 -9.71 -4.36 -12.05
N VAL A 58 -9.81 -3.12 -12.53
CA VAL A 58 -8.64 -2.26 -12.75
C VAL A 58 -7.91 -1.93 -11.44
N ALA A 59 -8.65 -1.62 -10.37
CA ALA A 59 -8.07 -1.32 -9.06
C ALA A 59 -7.34 -2.52 -8.45
N GLU A 60 -7.85 -3.73 -8.62
CA GLU A 60 -7.22 -4.97 -8.15
C GLU A 60 -5.86 -5.21 -8.83
N ILE A 61 -5.82 -5.11 -10.17
CA ILE A 61 -4.59 -5.28 -10.95
C ILE A 61 -3.58 -4.19 -10.55
N ALA A 62 -4.02 -2.94 -10.43
CA ALA A 62 -3.17 -1.85 -9.99
C ALA A 62 -2.57 -2.11 -8.59
N GLY A 63 -3.36 -2.62 -7.64
CA GLY A 63 -2.91 -2.95 -6.29
C GLY A 63 -1.85 -4.04 -6.27
N VAL A 64 -2.06 -5.15 -7.00
CA VAL A 64 -1.07 -6.24 -7.09
C VAL A 64 0.23 -5.76 -7.73
N MET A 65 0.15 -4.92 -8.76
CA MET A 65 1.34 -4.35 -9.40
C MET A 65 2.09 -3.40 -8.47
N ALA A 66 1.37 -2.54 -7.74
CA ALA A 66 1.95 -1.58 -6.80
C ALA A 66 2.67 -2.29 -5.64
N GLY A 67 2.16 -3.43 -5.16
CA GLY A 67 2.83 -4.20 -4.09
C GLY A 67 4.21 -4.77 -4.46
N LYS A 68 4.59 -4.73 -5.75
CA LYS A 68 5.89 -5.22 -6.26
C LYS A 68 6.82 -4.10 -6.73
N ARG A 69 6.39 -2.84 -6.60
CA ARG A 69 7.17 -1.64 -6.99
C ARG A 69 7.60 -0.90 -5.75
#